data_AF-A0A5C3E0A3-F1
#
_entry.id   AF-A0A5C3E0A3-F1
#
_cell.length_a   1.000
_cell.length_b   1.000
_cell.length_c   1.000
_cell.angle_alpha   90.00
_cell.angle_beta   90.00
_cell.angle_gamma   90.00
#
_symmetry.space_group_name_H-M   'P 1'
#
loop_
_entity.id
_entity.type
_entity.pdbx_description
1 polymer ?
#
loop_
_entity_poly.entity_id
_entity_poly.type
_entity_poly.pdbx_seq_one_letter_code
_entity_poly.pdbx_strand_id
1 'polypeptide(L)'
;MFARLTTAVMASAKASSSRMITTAAAVKPIPKPQGTISDPATFLISISRPRRDLTSNSSLTSAIGEEWSNIFTIQSSQLKEAGVTTKDRRFFLWAREKFRQGANPEAFVIDAKPKKKVRGWGARVQTAERIRVRGVRRPGEK
;
A
#
# COMPACT_ATOMS: atom_id res chain seq x y z
N MET A 1 -48.25 53.85 16.21
CA MET A 1 -47.30 53.69 15.09
C MET A 1 -46.26 52.67 15.52
N PHE A 2 -46.28 51.45 14.97
CA PHE A 2 -45.39 50.36 15.39
C PHE A 2 -44.09 50.41 14.57
N ALA A 3 -42.95 50.66 15.23
CA ALA A 3 -41.64 50.57 14.60
C ALA A 3 -41.12 49.11 14.66
N ARG A 4 -40.73 48.55 13.51
CA ARG A 4 -40.10 47.23 13.42
C ARG A 4 -38.58 47.40 13.56
N LEU A 5 -37.98 46.74 14.55
CA LEU A 5 -36.53 46.62 14.69
C LEU A 5 -36.04 45.38 13.92
N THR A 6 -35.08 45.56 13.01
CA THR A 6 -34.43 44.48 12.28
C THR A 6 -33.09 44.13 12.95
N THR A 7 -32.99 42.91 13.49
CA THR A 7 -31.74 42.39 14.04
C THR A 7 -30.85 41.84 12.93
N ALA A 8 -29.69 42.46 12.69
CA ALA A 8 -28.67 41.95 11.78
C ALA A 8 -27.78 40.93 12.51
N VAL A 9 -27.75 39.68 12.03
CA VAL A 9 -26.83 38.64 12.49
C VAL A 9 -25.52 38.79 11.71
N MET A 10 -24.44 39.16 12.40
CA MET A 10 -23.09 39.16 11.83
C MET A 10 -22.52 37.73 11.85
N ALA A 11 -22.27 37.15 10.68
CA ALA A 11 -21.56 35.88 10.55
C ALA A 11 -20.04 36.12 10.66
N SER A 12 -19.40 35.56 11.70
CA SER A 12 -17.94 35.57 11.85
C SER A 12 -17.31 34.49 10.96
N ALA A 13 -16.58 34.91 9.92
CA ALA A 13 -15.81 34.01 9.07
C ALA A 13 -14.54 33.54 9.81
N LYS A 14 -14.53 32.29 10.28
CA LYS A 14 -13.30 31.63 10.74
C LYS A 14 -12.40 31.35 9.54
N ALA A 15 -11.34 32.14 9.37
CA ALA A 15 -10.28 31.83 8.43
C ALA A 15 -9.55 30.55 8.88
N SER A 16 -9.84 29.43 8.21
CA SER A 16 -9.13 28.17 8.40
C SER A 16 -7.76 28.27 7.74
N SER A 17 -6.75 28.68 8.50
CA SER A 17 -5.35 28.66 8.06
C SER A 17 -4.85 27.21 8.01
N SER A 18 -4.94 26.59 6.84
CA SER A 18 -4.29 25.30 6.55
C SER A 18 -2.78 25.53 6.44
N ARG A 19 -2.07 25.41 7.56
CA ARG A 19 -0.61 25.46 7.57
C ARG A 19 -0.07 24.25 6.78
N MET A 20 0.43 24.49 5.57
CA MET A 20 1.17 23.48 4.81
C MET A 20 2.49 23.22 5.53
N ILE A 21 2.67 22.04 6.12
CA ILE A 21 3.96 21.64 6.69
C ILE A 21 4.86 21.22 5.52
N THR A 22 5.70 22.13 5.04
CA THR A 22 6.80 21.83 4.13
C THR A 22 8.02 21.43 4.98
N THR A 23 8.09 20.18 5.41
CA THR A 23 9.34 19.68 6.01
C THR A 23 10.40 19.59 4.92
N ALA A 24 11.50 20.33 5.07
CA ALA A 24 12.69 20.14 4.26
C ALA A 24 13.12 18.66 4.36
N ALA A 25 13.22 17.98 3.21
CA ALA A 25 13.53 16.56 3.17
C ALA A 25 14.97 16.34 3.65
N ALA A 26 15.14 15.77 4.84
CA ALA A 26 16.45 15.39 5.35
C ALA A 26 17.15 14.44 4.35
N VAL A 27 18.45 14.67 4.12
CA VAL A 27 19.27 13.79 3.28
C VAL A 27 19.23 12.41 3.93
N LYS A 28 18.73 11.48 3.15
CA LYS A 28 18.29 10.19 3.61
C LYS A 28 19.49 9.25 3.40
N PRO A 29 20.15 8.70 4.45
CA PRO A 29 21.36 7.90 4.29
C PRO A 29 21.10 6.54 3.65
N ILE A 30 22.00 6.11 2.77
CA ILE A 30 21.92 4.79 2.11
C ILE A 30 22.17 3.71 3.18
N PRO A 31 21.26 2.75 3.36
CA PRO A 31 21.46 1.68 4.32
C PRO A 31 22.58 0.75 3.84
N LYS A 32 23.40 0.29 4.78
CA LYS A 32 24.39 -0.76 4.51
C LYS A 32 23.65 -2.03 4.05
N PRO A 33 24.22 -2.81 3.12
CA PRO A 33 23.69 -4.11 2.76
C PRO A 33 23.56 -4.99 4.02
N GLN A 34 22.44 -5.70 4.15
CA GLN A 34 22.11 -6.47 5.35
C GLN A 34 22.02 -7.96 5.04
N GLY A 35 22.86 -8.76 5.71
CA GLY A 35 22.83 -10.23 5.65
C GLY A 35 22.86 -10.74 4.20
N THR A 36 21.84 -11.53 3.84
CA THR A 36 21.67 -12.14 2.51
C THR A 36 21.37 -11.12 1.41
N ILE A 37 20.95 -9.90 1.75
CA ILE A 37 20.54 -8.87 0.80
C ILE A 37 21.67 -7.87 0.65
N SER A 38 22.56 -8.14 -0.31
CA SER A 38 23.69 -7.27 -0.65
C SER A 38 23.59 -6.65 -2.02
N ASP A 39 22.81 -7.25 -2.91
CA ASP A 39 22.75 -6.89 -4.33
C ASP A 39 21.34 -6.44 -4.73
N PRO A 40 21.17 -5.45 -5.62
CA PRO A 40 19.85 -5.05 -6.13
C PRO A 40 18.99 -6.21 -6.62
N ALA A 41 19.54 -7.21 -7.32
CA ALA A 41 18.73 -8.33 -7.79
C ALA A 41 18.23 -9.16 -6.61
N THR A 42 19.08 -9.44 -5.61
CA THR A 42 18.68 -10.14 -4.38
C THR A 42 17.58 -9.38 -3.62
N PHE A 43 17.65 -8.05 -3.59
CA PHE A 43 16.60 -7.22 -2.99
C PHE A 43 15.28 -7.38 -3.75
N LEU A 44 15.29 -7.26 -5.08
CA LEU A 44 14.08 -7.41 -5.90
C LEU A 44 13.44 -8.79 -5.77
N ILE A 45 14.25 -9.85 -5.69
CA ILE A 45 13.79 -11.21 -5.43
C ILE A 45 13.13 -11.30 -4.05
N SER A 46 13.75 -10.70 -3.02
CA SER A 46 13.22 -10.77 -1.65
C SER A 46 11.83 -10.12 -1.51
N ILE A 47 11.56 -9.07 -2.30
CA ILE A 47 10.29 -8.33 -2.27
C ILE A 47 9.28 -8.80 -3.33
N SER A 48 9.67 -9.67 -4.26
CA SER A 48 8.76 -10.20 -5.27
C SER A 48 7.82 -11.25 -4.66
N ARG A 49 6.58 -11.28 -5.14
CA ARG A 49 5.55 -12.26 -4.72
C ARG A 49 4.73 -12.67 -5.94
N PRO A 50 3.99 -13.79 -5.91
CA PRO A 50 3.17 -14.24 -7.06
C PRO A 50 2.19 -13.18 -7.59
N ARG A 51 1.72 -12.28 -6.72
CA ARG A 51 0.83 -11.16 -7.10
C ARG A 51 1.55 -9.98 -7.74
N ARG A 52 2.83 -9.80 -7.43
CA ARG A 52 3.68 -8.68 -7.86
C ARG A 52 5.08 -9.21 -8.12
N ASP A 53 5.29 -9.64 -9.36
CA ASP A 53 6.59 -10.06 -9.82
C ASP A 53 7.38 -8.84 -10.31
N LEU A 54 8.28 -8.34 -9.46
CA LEU A 54 9.16 -7.22 -9.80
C LEU A 54 10.38 -7.66 -10.60
N THR A 55 10.74 -8.95 -10.54
CA THR A 55 11.89 -9.50 -11.26
C THR A 55 11.63 -9.63 -12.75
N SER A 56 10.39 -9.90 -13.15
CA SER A 56 9.97 -9.93 -14.56
C SER A 56 9.78 -8.53 -15.18
N ASN A 57 9.81 -7.46 -14.38
CA ASN A 57 9.65 -6.10 -14.89
C ASN A 57 10.99 -5.55 -15.41
N SER A 58 11.28 -5.78 -16.70
CA SER A 58 12.52 -5.33 -17.35
C SER A 58 12.76 -3.81 -17.25
N SER A 59 11.70 -3.00 -17.36
CA SER A 59 11.77 -1.55 -17.15
C SER A 59 12.31 -1.16 -15.77
N LEU A 60 11.99 -1.94 -14.73
CA LEU A 60 12.38 -1.66 -13.36
C LEU A 60 13.82 -2.13 -13.10
N THR A 61 14.19 -3.31 -13.58
CA THR A 61 15.56 -3.84 -13.43
C THR A 61 16.55 -2.95 -14.17
N SER A 62 16.25 -2.54 -15.41
CA SER A 62 17.10 -1.62 -16.18
C SER A 62 17.22 -0.23 -15.55
N ALA A 63 16.16 0.27 -14.91
CA ALA A 63 16.19 1.59 -14.27
C ALA A 63 17.03 1.61 -12.99
N ILE A 64 17.09 0.50 -12.25
CA ILE A 64 17.89 0.39 -11.02
C ILE A 64 19.35 0.12 -11.35
N GLY A 65 19.62 -0.75 -12.34
CA GLY A 65 20.97 -1.23 -12.64
C GLY A 65 21.51 -2.17 -11.55
N GLU A 66 22.83 -2.38 -11.58
CA GLU A 66 23.54 -3.36 -10.74
C GLU A 66 24.09 -2.75 -9.44
N GLU A 67 24.05 -1.43 -9.30
CA GLU A 67 24.66 -0.73 -8.17
C GLU A 67 23.68 -0.60 -6.99
N TRP A 68 24.13 -0.94 -5.78
CA TRP A 68 23.30 -0.91 -4.56
C TRP A 68 22.76 0.49 -4.24
N SER A 69 23.59 1.51 -4.46
CA SER A 69 23.23 2.91 -4.19
C SER A 69 22.07 3.41 -5.06
N ASN A 70 21.87 2.84 -6.24
CA ASN A 70 20.82 3.26 -7.17
C ASN A 70 19.42 2.97 -6.65
N ILE A 71 19.22 1.85 -5.93
CA ILE A 71 17.92 1.48 -5.31
C ILE A 71 17.39 2.60 -4.43
N PHE A 72 18.28 3.25 -3.67
CA PHE A 72 17.93 4.24 -2.66
C PHE A 72 17.92 5.68 -3.19
N THR A 73 18.61 5.91 -4.31
CA THR A 73 18.73 7.23 -4.94
C THR A 73 17.63 7.48 -5.97
N ILE A 74 17.16 6.43 -6.66
CA ILE A 74 16.22 6.57 -7.77
C ILE A 74 14.92 7.28 -7.36
N GLN A 75 14.47 8.20 -8.20
CA GLN A 75 13.25 8.98 -7.97
C GLN A 75 12.03 8.38 -8.68
N SER A 76 10.85 8.79 -8.23
CA SER A 76 9.59 8.36 -8.86
C SER A 76 9.42 8.86 -10.29
N SER A 77 10.02 10.01 -10.63
CA SER A 77 10.04 10.57 -12.00
C SER A 77 10.80 9.64 -12.94
N GLN A 78 12.03 9.27 -12.58
CA GLN A 78 12.89 8.37 -13.34
C GLN A 78 12.22 7.00 -13.58
N LEU A 79 11.59 6.43 -12.54
CA LEU A 79 10.83 5.17 -12.69
C LEU A 79 9.60 5.32 -13.59
N LYS A 80 8.98 6.51 -13.65
CA LYS A 80 7.84 6.78 -14.55
C LYS A 80 8.33 6.89 -15.99
N GLU A 81 9.45 7.57 -16.22
CA GLU A 81 10.08 7.72 -17.53
C GLU A 81 10.56 6.36 -18.09
N ALA A 82 11.08 5.49 -17.22
CA ALA A 82 11.44 4.11 -17.57
C ALA A 82 10.23 3.20 -17.91
N GLY A 83 8.99 3.68 -17.76
CA GLY A 83 7.78 2.93 -18.10
C GLY A 83 7.27 1.98 -16.99
N VAL A 84 7.77 2.09 -15.75
CA VAL A 84 7.29 1.25 -14.65
C VAL A 84 5.85 1.59 -14.29
N THR A 85 5.02 0.56 -14.09
CA THR A 85 3.61 0.77 -13.73
C THR A 85 3.48 1.55 -12.42
N THR A 86 2.41 2.34 -12.28
CA THR A 86 2.20 3.14 -11.06
C THR A 86 2.08 2.28 -9.80
N LYS A 87 1.57 1.04 -9.92
CA LYS A 87 1.43 0.11 -8.79
C LYS A 87 2.78 -0.39 -8.31
N ASP A 88 3.65 -0.77 -9.25
CA ASP A 88 4.96 -1.36 -8.94
C ASP A 88 5.92 -0.28 -8.45
N ARG A 89 5.90 0.91 -9.06
CA ARG A 89 6.64 2.08 -8.59
C ARG A 89 6.28 2.44 -7.14
N ARG A 90 4.99 2.55 -6.81
CA ARG A 90 4.55 2.87 -5.43
C ARG A 90 4.98 1.79 -4.44
N PHE A 91 4.87 0.52 -4.83
CA PHE A 91 5.23 -0.60 -3.98
C PHE A 91 6.74 -0.66 -3.75
N PHE A 92 7.56 -0.54 -4.80
CA PHE A 92 9.02 -0.51 -4.72
C PHE A 92 9.53 0.62 -3.80
N LEU A 93 9.02 1.84 -4.00
CA LEU A 93 9.41 3.00 -3.18
C LEU A 93 9.01 2.85 -1.71
N TRP A 94 7.89 2.17 -1.43
CA TRP A 94 7.49 1.83 -0.07
C TRP A 94 8.37 0.73 0.52
N ALA A 95 8.64 -0.34 -0.23
CA ALA A 95 9.43 -1.47 0.21
C ALA A 95 10.88 -1.07 0.53
N ARG A 96 11.51 -0.23 -0.31
CA ARG A 96 12.85 0.31 -0.01
C ARG A 96 12.85 1.17 1.25
N GLU A 97 11.79 1.94 1.50
CA GLU A 97 11.70 2.78 2.71
C GLU A 97 11.54 1.93 3.96
N LYS A 98 10.79 0.83 3.87
CA LYS A 98 10.73 -0.18 4.94
C LYS A 98 12.08 -0.82 5.21
N PHE A 99 12.82 -1.16 4.15
CA PHE A 99 14.18 -1.66 4.30
C PHE A 99 15.12 -0.65 4.97
N ARG A 100 15.02 0.64 4.63
CA ARG A 100 15.80 1.71 5.30
C ARG A 100 15.49 1.84 6.79
N GLN A 101 14.28 1.51 7.21
CA GLN A 101 13.88 1.48 8.60
C GLN A 101 14.41 0.23 9.35
N GLY A 102 15.16 -0.65 8.68
CA GLY A 102 15.68 -1.89 9.25
C GLY A 102 14.66 -3.03 9.28
N ALA A 103 13.52 -2.90 8.57
CA ALA A 103 12.55 -3.99 8.49
C ALA A 103 13.01 -5.05 7.47
N ASN A 104 12.88 -6.33 7.84
CA ASN A 104 13.18 -7.44 6.96
C ASN A 104 12.08 -7.56 5.85
N PRO A 105 12.45 -7.67 4.56
CA PRO A 105 11.52 -7.86 3.44
C PRO A 105 10.47 -8.95 3.63
N GLU A 106 10.85 -10.08 4.23
CA GLU A 106 9.92 -11.18 4.47
C GLU A 106 8.81 -10.81 5.46
N ALA A 107 9.13 -9.97 6.44
CA ALA A 107 8.18 -9.57 7.47
C ALA A 107 7.13 -8.57 6.97
N PHE A 108 7.51 -7.64 6.08
CA PHE A 108 6.59 -6.60 5.60
C PHE A 108 5.91 -6.92 4.27
N VAL A 109 6.49 -7.79 3.44
CA VAL A 109 5.89 -8.20 2.17
C VAL A 109 4.95 -9.38 2.40
N ILE A 110 3.69 -9.05 2.68
CA ILE A 110 2.62 -10.01 2.92
C ILE A 110 2.00 -10.46 1.59
N ASP A 111 1.79 -11.76 1.46
CA ASP A 111 1.13 -12.38 0.32
C ASP A 111 -0.33 -11.97 0.16
N ALA A 112 -0.85 -12.20 -1.05
CA ALA A 112 -2.26 -12.05 -1.32
C ALA A 112 -3.05 -12.97 -0.40
N LYS A 113 -3.97 -12.39 0.39
CA LYS A 113 -4.90 -13.18 1.20
C LYS A 113 -5.59 -14.21 0.28
N PRO A 114 -5.67 -15.48 0.70
CA PRO A 114 -6.30 -16.50 -0.12
C PRO A 114 -7.74 -16.12 -0.45
N LYS A 115 -8.21 -16.53 -1.62
CA LYS A 115 -9.59 -16.27 -2.04
C LYS A 115 -10.53 -16.90 -1.01
N LYS A 116 -11.48 -16.12 -0.48
CA LYS A 116 -12.49 -16.66 0.43
C LYS A 116 -13.23 -17.79 -0.29
N LYS A 117 -13.24 -18.98 0.32
CA LYS A 117 -14.01 -20.14 -0.17
C LYS A 117 -15.51 -19.88 -0.09
N VAL A 118 -15.95 -19.24 0.99
CA VAL A 118 -17.36 -18.96 1.27
C VAL A 118 -17.60 -17.44 1.28
N ARG A 119 -18.62 -16.99 0.54
CA ARG A 119 -19.08 -15.60 0.49
C ARG A 119 -20.35 -15.45 1.34
N GLY A 120 -20.20 -15.43 2.66
CA GLY A 120 -21.29 -15.23 3.61
C GLY A 120 -20.89 -15.59 5.03
N TRP A 121 -21.75 -15.25 5.99
CA TRP A 121 -21.55 -15.50 7.41
C TRP A 121 -22.66 -16.40 7.97
N GLY A 122 -22.30 -17.25 8.93
CA GLY A 122 -23.22 -18.15 9.63
C GLY A 122 -23.03 -19.63 9.32
N ALA A 123 -23.40 -20.48 10.27
CA ALA A 123 -23.21 -21.94 10.21
C ALA A 123 -23.81 -22.58 8.94
N ARG A 124 -24.93 -22.04 8.42
CA ARG A 124 -25.52 -22.52 7.16
C ARG A 124 -24.60 -22.31 5.95
N VAL A 125 -23.80 -21.26 5.96
CA VAL A 125 -23.03 -20.81 4.80
C VAL A 125 -21.58 -21.30 4.88
N GLN A 126 -21.04 -21.43 6.09
CA GLN A 126 -19.63 -21.75 6.34
C GLN A 126 -19.33 -23.25 6.42
N THR A 127 -20.23 -24.07 6.93
CA THR A 127 -19.99 -25.52 7.07
C THR A 127 -20.31 -26.25 5.77
N ALA A 128 -19.46 -27.21 5.39
CA ALA A 128 -19.74 -28.11 4.26
C ALA A 128 -20.94 -29.03 4.57
N GLU A 129 -21.09 -29.37 5.85
CA GLU A 129 -22.25 -30.04 6.39
C GLU A 129 -23.47 -29.14 6.22
N ARG A 130 -24.55 -29.68 5.68
CA ARG A 130 -25.81 -28.95 5.41
C ARG A 130 -26.59 -28.67 6.69
N ILE A 131 -25.95 -28.05 7.68
CA ILE A 131 -26.53 -27.76 8.98
C ILE A 131 -27.76 -26.85 8.79
N ARG A 132 -28.88 -27.27 9.39
CA ARG A 132 -30.11 -26.47 9.50
C ARG A 132 -30.01 -25.61 10.75
N VAL A 133 -30.13 -24.30 10.59
CA VAL A 133 -30.22 -23.39 11.73
C VAL A 133 -31.68 -23.28 12.14
N ARG A 134 -31.98 -23.54 13.42
CA ARG A 134 -33.34 -23.56 13.98
C ARG A 134 -34.30 -24.54 13.28
N GLY A 135 -33.78 -25.66 12.76
CA GLY A 135 -34.58 -26.67 12.06
C GLY A 135 -35.13 -26.23 10.69
N VAL A 136 -34.85 -24.99 10.24
CA VAL A 136 -35.38 -24.46 8.99
C VAL A 136 -34.67 -25.09 7.79
N ARG A 137 -35.45 -25.70 6.90
CA ARG A 137 -34.98 -26.27 5.62
C ARG A 137 -34.33 -25.19 4.75
N ARG A 138 -33.39 -25.58 3.89
CA ARG A 138 -32.84 -24.64 2.91
C ARG A 138 -33.83 -24.45 1.75
N PRO A 139 -33.82 -23.28 1.09
CA PRO A 139 -34.49 -23.14 -0.19
C PRO A 139 -34.02 -24.26 -1.14
N GLY A 140 -34.94 -25.10 -1.59
CA GLY A 140 -34.67 -26.26 -2.47
C GLY A 140 -34.46 -27.61 -1.79
N GLU A 141 -34.53 -27.74 -0.46
CA GLU A 141 -34.64 -29.05 0.21
C GLU A 141 -36.09 -29.56 0.16
N LYS A 142 -36.32 -30.69 -0.52
CA LYS A 142 -37.58 -31.45 -0.46
C LYS A 142 -37.74 -32.18 0.88
#